data_AF-A0A5S9MG42-F1
#
_entry.id   AF-A0A5S9MG42-F1
#
_cell.length_a   1.000
_cell.length_b   1.000
_cell.length_c   1.000
_cell.angle_alpha   90.00
_cell.angle_beta   90.00
_cell.angle_gamma   90.00
#
_symmetry.space_group_name_H-M   'P 1'
#
loop_
_entity.id
_entity.type
_entity.pdbx_description
1 polymer ?
#
loop_
_entity_poly.entity_id
_entity_poly.type
_entity_poly.pdbx_seq_one_letter_code
_entity_poly.pdbx_strand_id
1 'polypeptide(L)'
;MKALLAVKPFTSVQRLLRQYFRHPHTLAMFGRYATYIGSSPYEAPAIFNMMAYLEGEKGIYGIQGGTYRLVEAFETLAKELGVQIHLNEQVNKIHVKDRQVKGVETDQQMYEADQVIAGADALTVYRHLIDEKKPSSLFKSKTV
;
A
#
# COMPACT_ATOMS: atom_id res chain seq x y z
N MET A 1 0.70 17.35 -19.34
CA MET A 1 2.14 17.05 -19.55
C MET A 1 3.10 17.95 -18.75
N LYS A 2 2.99 19.28 -18.77
CA LYS A 2 3.92 20.18 -18.04
C LYS A 2 4.05 19.89 -16.54
N ALA A 3 2.95 19.62 -15.83
CA ALA A 3 2.98 19.27 -14.40
C ALA A 3 3.74 17.96 -14.11
N LEU A 4 3.61 16.95 -14.97
CA LEU A 4 4.31 15.67 -14.84
C LEU A 4 5.83 15.83 -15.04
N LEU A 5 6.25 16.75 -15.90
CA LEU A 5 7.69 17.04 -16.09
C LEU A 5 8.25 17.89 -14.95
N ALA A 6 7.44 18.77 -14.34
CA ALA A 6 7.84 19.61 -13.22
C ALA A 6 8.26 18.81 -11.98
N VAL A 7 7.65 17.64 -11.77
CA VAL A 7 8.00 16.72 -10.67
C VAL A 7 9.22 15.84 -10.93
N LYS A 8 9.92 16.04 -12.06
CA LYS A 8 11.18 15.36 -12.45
C LYS A 8 11.15 13.82 -12.26
N PRO A 9 10.18 13.10 -12.84
CA PRO A 9 9.95 11.67 -12.57
C PRO A 9 11.13 10.79 -13.01
N PHE A 10 11.91 11.23 -13.99
CA PHE A 10 13.09 10.52 -14.49
C PHE A 10 14.40 10.92 -13.78
N THR A 11 14.31 11.69 -12.69
CA THR A 11 15.46 12.05 -11.86
C THR A 11 15.40 11.26 -10.58
N SER A 12 16.49 10.58 -10.24
CA SER A 12 16.57 9.90 -8.96
C SER A 12 16.75 10.88 -7.81
N VAL A 13 16.31 10.47 -6.62
CA VAL A 13 16.51 11.18 -5.35
C VAL A 13 17.98 11.60 -5.19
N GLN A 14 18.93 10.67 -5.39
CA GLN A 14 20.35 10.94 -5.27
C GLN A 14 20.83 12.01 -6.26
N ARG A 15 20.37 11.95 -7.51
CA ARG A 15 20.78 12.91 -8.55
C ARG A 15 20.25 14.31 -8.24
N LEU A 16 19.03 14.41 -7.70
CA LEU A 16 18.49 15.69 -7.25
C LEU A 16 19.30 16.23 -6.06
N LEU A 17 19.54 15.43 -5.02
CA LEU A 17 20.22 15.88 -3.80
C LEU A 17 21.64 16.39 -4.06
N ARG A 18 22.38 15.77 -4.99
CA ARG A 18 23.72 16.22 -5.39
C ARG A 18 23.75 17.61 -6.05
N GLN A 19 22.61 18.15 -6.49
CA GLN A 19 22.52 19.53 -6.99
C GLN A 19 22.57 20.57 -5.88
N TYR A 20 22.21 20.18 -4.65
CA TYR A 20 22.11 21.08 -3.50
C TYR A 20 23.19 20.81 -2.44
N PHE A 21 23.59 19.54 -2.28
CA PHE A 21 24.47 19.11 -1.20
C PHE A 21 25.68 18.34 -1.73
N ARG A 22 26.82 18.53 -1.06
CA ARG A 22 28.07 17.80 -1.33
C ARG A 22 28.48 16.87 -0.19
N HIS A 23 28.04 17.16 1.04
CA HIS A 23 28.47 16.42 2.21
C HIS A 23 27.81 15.03 2.26
N PRO A 24 28.58 13.93 2.47
CA PRO A 24 28.06 12.57 2.42
C PRO A 24 26.94 12.31 3.43
N HIS A 25 27.06 12.84 4.66
CA HIS A 25 26.00 12.66 5.68
C HIS A 25 24.71 13.40 5.36
N THR A 26 24.76 14.59 4.75
CA THR A 26 23.55 15.32 4.31
C THR A 26 22.86 14.58 3.18
N LEU A 27 23.64 14.06 2.22
CA LEU A 27 23.12 13.23 1.14
C LEU A 27 22.45 11.96 1.69
N ALA A 28 23.06 11.30 2.69
CA ALA A 28 22.46 10.13 3.33
C ALA A 28 21.19 10.46 4.12
N MET A 29 21.19 11.56 4.87
CA MET A 29 20.04 12.00 5.69
C MET A 29 18.79 12.23 4.83
N PHE A 30 18.92 12.95 3.72
CA PHE A 30 17.79 13.15 2.79
C PHE A 30 17.57 11.95 1.86
N GLY A 31 18.61 11.18 1.54
CA GLY A 31 18.47 9.95 0.76
C GLY A 31 17.60 8.90 1.45
N ARG A 32 17.55 8.92 2.79
CA ARG A 32 16.69 8.05 3.61
C ARG A 32 15.22 8.09 3.19
N TYR A 33 14.69 9.20 2.66
CA TYR A 33 13.28 9.27 2.28
C TYR A 33 12.91 8.29 1.15
N ALA A 34 13.88 7.77 0.40
CA ALA A 34 13.63 6.70 -0.55
C ALA A 34 13.18 5.38 0.13
N THR A 35 13.53 5.15 1.40
CA THR A 35 13.15 3.94 2.14
C THR A 35 11.66 3.92 2.50
N TYR A 36 10.96 5.06 2.46
CA TYR A 36 9.52 5.14 2.79
C TYR A 36 8.66 4.38 1.77
N ILE A 37 9.18 4.22 0.56
CA ILE A 37 8.56 3.45 -0.51
C ILE A 37 9.30 2.12 -0.76
N GLY A 38 10.20 1.72 0.15
CA GLY A 38 11.01 0.51 0.00
C GLY A 38 12.01 0.56 -1.17
N SER A 39 12.46 1.74 -1.59
CA SER A 39 13.34 1.91 -2.75
C SER A 39 14.74 2.40 -2.35
N SER A 40 15.69 2.20 -3.27
CA SER A 40 17.02 2.81 -3.21
C SER A 40 16.97 4.29 -3.62
N PRO A 41 17.70 5.22 -2.95
CA PRO A 41 17.76 6.63 -3.36
C PRO A 41 18.42 6.84 -4.74
N TYR A 42 19.14 5.83 -5.24
CA TYR A 42 19.75 5.86 -6.56
C TYR A 42 18.74 5.61 -7.69
N GLU A 43 17.59 5.00 -7.38
CA GLU A 43 16.56 4.59 -8.34
C GLU A 43 15.22 5.30 -8.11
N ALA A 44 14.90 5.62 -6.85
CA ALA A 44 13.64 6.27 -6.47
C ALA A 44 13.45 7.60 -7.20
N PRO A 45 12.27 7.85 -7.80
CA PRO A 45 11.94 9.15 -8.39
C PRO A 45 12.05 10.31 -7.39
N ALA A 46 12.60 11.44 -7.83
CA ALA A 46 12.92 12.58 -6.99
C ALA A 46 11.69 13.24 -6.33
N ILE A 47 10.48 13.02 -6.87
CA ILE A 47 9.22 13.49 -6.29
C ILE A 47 9.04 13.03 -4.84
N PHE A 48 9.57 11.86 -4.47
CA PHE A 48 9.44 11.31 -3.12
C PHE A 48 10.21 12.09 -2.04
N ASN A 49 11.16 12.95 -2.42
CA ASN A 49 11.78 13.89 -1.47
C ASN A 49 10.81 14.95 -0.94
N MET A 50 9.60 15.07 -1.53
CA MET A 50 8.53 15.88 -0.93
C MET A 50 8.17 15.40 0.49
N MET A 51 8.44 14.14 0.84
CA MET A 51 8.28 13.64 2.22
C MET A 51 9.11 14.46 3.22
N ALA A 52 10.32 14.87 2.84
CA ALA A 52 11.16 15.73 3.69
C ALA A 52 10.50 17.08 3.98
N TYR A 53 9.82 17.65 2.98
CA TYR A 53 9.05 18.88 3.15
C TYR A 53 7.83 18.67 4.04
N LEU A 54 7.09 17.58 3.82
CA LEU A 54 5.90 17.26 4.61
C LEU A 54 6.25 17.07 6.10
N GLU A 55 7.34 16.36 6.40
CA GLU A 55 7.80 16.19 7.79
C GLU A 55 8.29 17.48 8.43
N GLY A 56 9.01 18.32 7.66
CA GLY A 56 9.50 19.61 8.14
C GLY A 56 8.39 20.63 8.40
N GLU A 57 7.40 20.69 7.52
CA GLU A 57 6.31 21.68 7.58
C GLU A 57 5.15 21.23 8.48
N LYS A 58 4.71 19.97 8.36
CA LYS A 58 3.54 19.47 9.08
C LYS A 58 3.89 18.76 10.39
N GLY A 59 5.17 18.50 10.63
CA GLY A 59 5.65 17.77 11.79
C GLY A 59 5.40 16.26 11.70
N ILE A 60 5.84 15.56 12.75
CA ILE A 60 5.73 14.12 12.89
C ILE A 60 4.93 13.84 14.16
N TYR A 61 3.86 13.05 14.04
CA TYR A 61 2.97 12.73 15.16
C TYR A 61 3.19 11.30 15.62
N GLY A 62 3.36 11.14 16.93
CA GLY A 62 3.35 9.85 17.59
C GLY A 62 1.99 9.62 18.27
N ILE A 63 1.56 8.35 18.31
CA ILE A 63 0.38 7.96 19.07
C ILE A 63 0.85 7.52 20.45
N GLN A 64 0.33 8.17 21.50
CA GLN A 64 0.62 7.80 22.88
C GLN A 64 0.16 6.36 23.13
N GLY A 65 1.06 5.51 23.62
CA GLY A 65 0.79 4.07 23.79
C GLY A 65 1.09 3.22 22.55
N GLY A 66 1.62 3.82 21.48
CA GLY A 66 2.05 3.11 20.27
C GLY A 66 1.02 3.11 19.15
N THR A 67 1.45 2.71 17.96
CA THR A 67 0.62 2.73 16.73
C THR A 67 -0.57 1.76 16.79
N TYR A 68 -0.48 0.71 17.61
CA TYR A 68 -1.58 -0.25 17.78
C TYR A 68 -2.86 0.39 18.33
N ARG A 69 -2.74 1.47 19.11
CA ARG A 69 -3.89 2.25 19.61
C ARG A 69 -4.79 2.78 18.50
N LEU A 70 -4.21 3.05 17.32
CA LEU A 70 -4.99 3.45 16.14
C LEU A 70 -5.87 2.31 15.64
N VAL A 71 -5.35 1.08 15.63
CA VAL A 71 -6.09 -0.12 15.23
C VAL A 71 -7.24 -0.36 16.20
N GLU A 72 -6.98 -0.29 17.51
CA GLU A 72 -8.01 -0.42 18.55
C GLU A 72 -9.12 0.64 18.37
N ALA A 73 -8.76 1.90 18.11
CA ALA A 73 -9.73 2.97 17.89
C ALA A 73 -10.61 2.73 16.65
N PHE A 74 -10.03 2.24 15.54
CA PHE A 74 -10.79 1.87 14.35
C PHE A 74 -11.69 0.66 14.59
N GLU A 75 -11.21 -0.35 15.31
CA GLU A 75 -12.00 -1.53 15.67
C GLU A 75 -13.22 -1.14 16.52
N THR A 76 -13.03 -0.29 17.53
CA THR A 76 -14.11 0.24 18.37
C THR A 76 -15.14 0.99 17.53
N LEU A 77 -14.70 1.94 16.71
CA LEU A 77 -15.61 2.73 15.86
C LEU A 77 -16.37 1.85 14.86
N ALA A 78 -15.71 0.86 14.26
CA ALA A 78 -16.36 -0.06 13.34
C ALA A 78 -17.48 -0.86 14.04
N LYS A 79 -17.22 -1.37 15.25
CA LYS A 79 -18.23 -2.07 16.06
C LYS A 79 -19.38 -1.16 16.47
N GLU A 80 -19.11 0.10 16.84
CA GLU A 80 -20.14 1.11 17.15
C GLU A 80 -21.05 1.40 15.94
N LEU A 81 -20.51 1.32 14.73
CA LEU A 81 -21.25 1.46 13.47
C LEU A 81 -21.93 0.15 13.02
N GLY A 82 -21.89 -0.92 13.83
CA GLY A 82 -22.54 -2.19 13.55
C GLY A 82 -21.75 -3.14 12.65
N VAL A 83 -20.47 -2.87 12.38
CA VAL A 83 -19.61 -3.77 11.60
C VAL A 83 -19.32 -5.03 12.39
N GLN A 84 -19.49 -6.19 11.76
CA GLN A 84 -19.09 -7.48 12.31
C GLN A 84 -17.64 -7.77 11.93
N ILE A 85 -16.80 -8.09 12.92
CA ILE A 85 -15.38 -8.37 12.73
C ILE A 85 -15.14 -9.83 13.11
N HIS A 86 -14.71 -10.60 12.12
CA HIS A 86 -14.40 -12.02 12.25
C HIS A 86 -12.88 -12.19 12.27
N LEU A 87 -12.35 -12.66 13.39
CA LEU A 87 -10.92 -12.93 13.57
C LEU A 87 -10.66 -14.43 13.54
N ASN A 88 -9.44 -14.81 13.12
CA ASN A 88 -9.04 -16.21 12.96
C ASN A 88 -9.97 -17.00 12.03
N GLU A 89 -10.48 -16.32 10.99
CA GLU A 89 -11.36 -16.91 9.99
C GLU A 89 -10.78 -16.61 8.61
N GLN A 90 -10.23 -17.64 7.97
CA GLN A 90 -9.47 -17.47 6.73
C GLN A 90 -10.40 -17.48 5.53
N VAL A 91 -10.36 -16.42 4.72
CA VAL A 91 -11.03 -16.43 3.41
C VAL A 91 -10.28 -17.35 2.45
N ASN A 92 -10.97 -18.37 1.97
CA ASN A 92 -10.43 -19.37 1.06
C ASN A 92 -10.78 -19.07 -0.40
N LYS A 93 -11.94 -18.44 -0.65
CA LYS A 93 -12.41 -18.17 -2.01
C LYS A 93 -13.36 -16.98 -2.09
N ILE A 94 -13.25 -16.21 -3.16
CA ILE A 94 -14.20 -15.18 -3.56
C ILE A 94 -15.00 -15.73 -4.72
N HIS A 95 -16.30 -15.90 -4.52
CA HIS A 95 -17.19 -16.45 -5.53
C HIS A 95 -17.59 -15.35 -6.52
N VAL A 96 -17.26 -15.57 -7.79
CA VAL A 96 -17.63 -14.68 -8.90
C VAL A 96 -18.40 -15.48 -9.93
N LYS A 97 -19.57 -14.97 -10.32
CA LYS A 97 -20.43 -15.55 -11.36
C LYS A 97 -20.87 -14.45 -12.30
N ASP A 98 -20.74 -14.68 -13.60
CA ASP A 98 -21.13 -13.72 -14.65
C ASP A 98 -20.50 -12.32 -14.44
N ARG A 99 -19.23 -12.29 -14.02
CA ARG A 99 -18.45 -11.09 -13.66
C ARG A 99 -19.01 -10.29 -12.47
N GLN A 100 -19.86 -10.89 -11.65
CA GLN A 100 -20.37 -10.29 -10.43
C GLN A 100 -19.96 -11.13 -9.23
N VAL A 101 -19.57 -10.45 -8.15
CA VAL A 101 -19.32 -11.10 -6.87
C VAL A 101 -20.62 -11.67 -6.33
N LYS A 102 -20.53 -12.84 -5.69
CA LYS A 102 -21.61 -13.48 -4.94
C LYS A 102 -21.30 -13.60 -3.46
N GLY A 103 -20.02 -13.54 -3.09
CA GLY A 103 -19.61 -13.50 -1.70
C GLY A 103 -18.23 -14.09 -1.47
N VAL A 104 -17.93 -14.40 -0.21
CA VAL A 104 -16.67 -14.99 0.22
C VAL A 104 -16.92 -16.28 1.02
N GLU A 105 -16.17 -17.32 0.69
CA GLU A 105 -16.12 -18.58 1.42
C GLU A 105 -14.91 -18.56 2.34
N THR A 106 -15.16 -18.86 3.61
CA THR A 106 -14.14 -19.00 4.64
C THR A 106 -13.96 -20.45 5.03
N ASP A 107 -13.08 -20.71 5.99
CA ASP A 107 -12.94 -22.02 6.63
C ASP A 107 -14.13 -22.39 7.52
N GLN A 108 -15.00 -21.43 7.85
CA GLN A 108 -16.16 -21.64 8.71
C GLN A 108 -17.48 -21.66 7.93
N GLN A 109 -17.68 -20.71 7.01
CA GLN A 109 -18.95 -20.57 6.29
C GLN A 109 -18.84 -19.75 5.01
N MET A 110 -19.98 -19.60 4.31
CA MET A 110 -20.13 -18.72 3.16
C MET A 110 -20.84 -17.42 3.58
N TYR A 111 -20.26 -16.29 3.24
CA TYR A 111 -20.88 -14.97 3.40
C TYR A 111 -21.28 -14.43 2.04
N GLU A 112 -22.58 -14.23 1.83
CA GLU A 112 -23.08 -13.56 0.64
C GLU A 112 -22.79 -12.05 0.70
N ALA A 113 -22.31 -11.48 -0.40
CA ALA A 113 -22.02 -10.06 -0.49
C ALA A 113 -22.12 -9.56 -1.93
N ASP A 114 -22.72 -8.39 -2.10
CA ASP A 114 -22.80 -7.70 -3.39
C ASP A 114 -21.46 -7.08 -3.81
N GLN A 115 -20.62 -6.75 -2.83
CA GLN A 115 -19.32 -6.10 -3.00
C GLN A 115 -18.30 -6.71 -2.05
N VAL A 116 -17.07 -6.89 -2.54
CA VAL A 116 -15.95 -7.40 -1.74
C VAL A 116 -14.75 -6.49 -1.95
N ILE A 117 -14.22 -5.96 -0.84
CA ILE A 117 -12.97 -5.20 -0.81
C ILE A 117 -11.90 -6.12 -0.22
N ALA A 118 -10.96 -6.55 -1.06
CA ALA A 118 -9.86 -7.39 -0.60
C ALA A 118 -8.69 -6.52 -0.11
N GLY A 119 -8.38 -6.61 1.18
CA GLY A 119 -7.20 -5.97 1.79
C GLY A 119 -5.89 -6.77 1.61
N ALA A 120 -5.95 -7.98 1.04
CA ALA A 120 -4.79 -8.79 0.72
C ALA A 120 -4.06 -8.27 -0.53
N ASP A 121 -2.82 -8.71 -0.74
CA ASP A 121 -2.09 -8.32 -1.95
C ASP A 121 -2.79 -8.83 -3.21
N ALA A 122 -2.72 -8.05 -4.28
CA ALA A 122 -3.46 -8.34 -5.51
C ALA A 122 -3.08 -9.69 -6.13
N LEU A 123 -1.81 -10.10 -6.04
CA LEU A 123 -1.37 -11.37 -6.61
C LEU A 123 -2.00 -12.55 -5.88
N THR A 124 -2.04 -12.50 -4.54
CA THR A 124 -2.72 -13.51 -3.73
C THR A 124 -4.20 -13.58 -4.06
N VAL A 125 -4.88 -12.43 -4.15
CA VAL A 125 -6.31 -12.38 -4.49
C VAL A 125 -6.58 -13.05 -5.84
N TYR A 126 -5.87 -12.64 -6.90
CA TYR A 126 -6.11 -13.16 -8.25
C TYR A 126 -5.64 -14.60 -8.48
N ARG A 127 -4.63 -15.09 -7.74
CA ARG A 127 -4.09 -16.43 -7.93
C ARG A 127 -4.73 -17.49 -7.05
N HIS A 128 -5.15 -17.10 -5.85
CA HIS A 128 -5.57 -18.06 -4.82
C HIS A 128 -7.03 -17.90 -4.41
N LEU A 129 -7.61 -16.70 -4.52
CA LEU A 129 -8.96 -16.46 -4.04
C LEU A 129 -10.01 -16.40 -5.17
N ILE A 130 -9.64 -16.09 -6.42
CA ILE A 130 -10.58 -15.99 -7.54
C ILE A 130 -10.32 -17.10 -8.57
N ASP A 131 -11.35 -17.88 -8.89
CA ASP A 131 -11.26 -19.09 -9.73
C ASP A 131 -11.42 -18.83 -11.25
N GLU A 132 -11.26 -17.60 -11.72
CA GLU A 132 -11.37 -17.32 -13.16
C GLU A 132 -10.13 -17.83 -13.91
N LYS A 133 -10.33 -18.82 -14.79
CA LYS A 133 -9.34 -19.50 -15.65
C LYS A 133 -8.54 -18.60 -16.61
N LYS A 134 -8.59 -17.28 -16.47
CA LYS A 134 -7.75 -16.32 -17.17
C LYS A 134 -7.32 -15.22 -16.20
N PRO A 135 -6.22 -15.40 -15.44
CA PRO A 135 -5.55 -14.24 -14.89
C PRO A 135 -5.28 -13.28 -16.06
N SER A 136 -5.67 -12.01 -15.90
CA SER A 136 -5.42 -10.99 -16.92
C SER A 136 -3.93 -11.01 -17.30
N SER A 137 -3.63 -10.71 -18.56
CA SER A 137 -2.25 -10.73 -19.09
C SER A 137 -1.25 -9.89 -18.28
N LEU A 138 -1.75 -9.03 -17.40
CA LEU A 138 -1.01 -8.17 -16.46
C LEU A 138 -0.24 -8.94 -15.37
N PHE A 139 -0.65 -10.18 -15.03
CA PHE A 139 -0.03 -10.92 -13.90
C PHE A 139 0.82 -12.13 -14.33
N LYS A 140 1.18 -12.21 -15.61
CA LYS A 140 2.18 -13.16 -16.13
C LYS A 140 3.56 -12.78 -15.60
N SER A 141 3.96 -13.46 -14.53
CA SER A 141 5.31 -13.62 -13.96
C SER A 141 6.38 -12.57 -14.30
N LYS A 142 6.86 -11.88 -13.26
CA LYS A 142 8.30 -11.88 -12.97
C LYS A 142 8.51 -12.59 -11.64
N THR A 143 8.80 -13.89 -11.71
CA THR A 143 9.56 -14.59 -10.69
C THR A 143 10.88 -13.83 -10.53
N VAL A 144 11.13 -13.31 -9.33
CA VAL A 144 12.48 -12.92 -8.90
C VAL A 144 13.13 -14.17 -8.31
#